data_AF-A0A815EZN6-F1
#
_entry.id   AF-A0A815EZN6-F1
#
_cell.length_a   1.000
_cell.length_b   1.000
_cell.length_c   1.000
_cell.angle_alpha   90.00
_cell.angle_beta   90.00
_cell.angle_gamma   90.00
#
_symmetry.space_group_name_H-M   'P 1'
#
loop_
_entity.id
_entity.type
_entity.pdbx_description
1 polymer ?
#
loop_
_entity_poly.entity_id
_entity_poly.type
_entity_poly.pdbx_seq_one_letter_code
_entity_poly.pdbx_strand_id
1 'polypeptide(L)'
;MSSTGHCFDIGAATREAIQEFEKRQRKFAHDHDILLDQIDSLSDRDLLQAFDVHCSKEGVAGNGALMRLAPVPLFFYRHPKVAVDYSGISGQITHGDEKAYDACRYYGALIVAAVQGEDKSKLTSNTFYDEHQEWFGDKTLHPEIMTIAQGSYKKKGGYQDGIRGKGYIVNALEAALWAFWSDGDSFETGALNAVNLGDDTDTTAAIYGQLAGAYYGYNKLPKKWLESIYAKEFIQCVSSWIAFEGEQWFKNQAAPDTRELINATLCGLLILKSIISIIPSPESHLNRKRSLVDDFTLNTLVRKAITPEGRIGHCYDGWHDRVLASKTLYFNIKKNEYSYPPIKCEIKSGDKHENRNLLRLIDFPADLRLSVLSNLVEPTGIASVVNYPFVIDEYTRIFYYSYLVRNQALLDVNSIQPQIGTASATHVITAVDCGIDVVVLLRLPPDDAGVIDNSLREVCECMKRDTKPMNNEHALNRILSTYIYSNRSDLTGQSTLLNVCQAILNIKNNLADQQPCNYILHPINSLHSDQNQQNIAFFPIEPKIATMIEDHWLRLSSVSKLWETFRKNITSDVWQTDLKKQFDE
;
A
#
# COMPACT_ATOMS: atom_id res chain seq x y z
N MET A 1 19.94 -14.11 -9.90
CA MET A 1 20.46 -15.49 -9.75
C MET A 1 21.78 -15.42 -8.98
N SER A 2 21.94 -16.20 -7.90
CA SER A 2 23.19 -16.23 -7.14
C SER A 2 24.29 -16.93 -7.94
N SER A 3 25.56 -16.58 -7.66
CA SER A 3 26.76 -17.14 -8.29
C SER A 3 26.97 -18.64 -8.03
N THR A 4 26.13 -19.28 -7.21
CA THR A 4 26.23 -20.71 -6.86
C THR A 4 25.20 -21.59 -7.59
N GLY A 5 24.34 -21.04 -8.45
CA GLY A 5 23.29 -21.80 -9.14
C GLY A 5 22.10 -22.19 -8.25
N HIS A 6 22.11 -21.81 -6.97
CA HIS A 6 20.96 -21.86 -6.08
C HIS A 6 20.45 -20.43 -5.84
N CYS A 7 19.19 -20.15 -6.16
CA CYS A 7 18.54 -18.93 -5.68
C CYS A 7 18.31 -19.07 -4.17
N PHE A 8 18.81 -18.10 -3.41
CA PHE A 8 18.38 -17.92 -2.02
C PHE A 8 16.89 -17.58 -1.98
N ASP A 9 16.27 -17.85 -0.84
CA ASP A 9 14.87 -17.55 -0.58
C ASP A 9 14.63 -16.02 -0.55
N ILE A 10 14.42 -15.42 -1.72
CA ILE A 10 13.98 -14.02 -1.84
C ILE A 10 12.48 -13.98 -1.57
N GLY A 11 12.14 -13.81 -0.29
CA GLY A 11 10.79 -13.43 0.13
C GLY A 11 9.80 -14.57 0.38
N ALA A 12 10.14 -15.86 0.20
CA ALA A 12 9.29 -16.94 0.68
C ALA A 12 9.26 -16.97 2.22
N ALA A 13 10.38 -16.83 2.91
CA ALA A 13 10.39 -16.70 4.38
C ALA A 13 9.59 -15.47 4.87
N THR A 14 9.72 -14.33 4.18
CA THR A 14 8.90 -13.13 4.46
C THR A 14 7.42 -13.40 4.23
N ARG A 15 7.07 -14.05 3.11
CA ARG A 15 5.70 -14.45 2.78
C ARG A 15 5.14 -15.44 3.78
N GLU A 16 5.90 -16.46 4.16
CA GLU A 16 5.52 -17.45 5.17
C GLU A 16 5.30 -16.78 6.54
N ALA A 17 6.16 -15.84 6.93
CA ALA A 17 5.98 -15.08 8.16
C ALA A 17 4.71 -14.21 8.12
N ILE A 18 4.43 -13.54 6.99
CA ILE A 18 3.19 -12.76 6.81
C ILE A 18 1.96 -13.67 6.85
N GLN A 19 2.00 -14.81 6.16
CA GLN A 19 0.90 -15.79 6.15
C GLN A 19 0.63 -16.38 7.54
N GLU A 20 1.68 -16.70 8.28
CA GLU A 20 1.54 -17.19 9.66
C GLU A 20 1.03 -16.09 10.59
N PHE A 21 1.48 -14.84 10.42
CA PHE A 21 0.96 -13.68 11.14
C PHE A 21 -0.55 -13.49 10.89
N GLU A 22 -0.98 -13.49 9.63
CA GLU A 22 -2.41 -13.38 9.26
C GLU A 22 -3.25 -14.52 9.84
N LYS A 23 -2.73 -15.76 9.80
CA LYS A 23 -3.42 -16.92 10.37
C LYS A 23 -3.60 -16.76 11.88
N ARG A 24 -2.58 -16.25 12.59
CA ARG A 24 -2.65 -15.96 14.02
C ARG A 24 -3.60 -14.81 14.32
N GLN A 25 -3.62 -13.76 13.51
CA GLN A 25 -4.60 -12.68 13.62
C GLN A 25 -6.03 -13.20 13.52
N ARG A 26 -6.32 -14.03 12.52
CA ARG A 26 -7.66 -14.65 12.36
C ARG A 26 -8.04 -15.50 13.57
N LYS A 27 -7.09 -16.30 14.08
CA LYS A 27 -7.30 -17.11 15.27
C LYS A 27 -7.54 -16.26 16.52
N PHE A 28 -6.71 -15.23 16.74
CA PHE A 28 -6.82 -14.32 17.88
C PHE A 28 -8.12 -13.53 17.84
N ALA A 29 -8.50 -13.02 16.66
CA ALA A 29 -9.79 -12.36 16.45
C ALA A 29 -10.96 -13.27 16.85
N HIS A 30 -10.90 -14.54 16.42
CA HIS A 30 -11.92 -15.53 16.78
C HIS A 30 -11.93 -15.87 18.28
N ASP A 31 -10.77 -16.13 18.87
CA ASP A 31 -10.61 -16.57 20.26
C ASP A 31 -11.01 -15.44 21.25
N HIS A 32 -10.96 -14.17 20.83
CA HIS A 32 -11.28 -12.99 21.64
C HIS A 32 -12.55 -12.22 21.21
N ASP A 33 -13.34 -12.75 20.27
CA ASP A 33 -14.57 -12.13 19.73
C ASP A 33 -14.36 -10.70 19.18
N ILE A 34 -13.24 -10.51 18.47
CA ILE A 34 -12.85 -9.23 17.85
C ILE A 34 -13.14 -9.35 16.35
N LEU A 35 -13.75 -8.31 15.77
CA LEU A 35 -13.91 -8.25 14.31
C LEU A 35 -12.52 -8.14 13.66
N LEU A 36 -12.25 -8.95 12.63
CA LEU A 36 -10.91 -9.04 12.03
C LEU A 36 -10.40 -7.70 11.50
N ASP A 37 -11.28 -6.84 10.99
CA ASP A 37 -10.95 -5.48 10.52
C ASP A 37 -10.58 -4.51 11.66
N GLN A 38 -10.88 -4.86 12.91
CA GLN A 38 -10.57 -4.08 14.11
C GLN A 38 -9.26 -4.51 14.79
N ILE A 39 -8.69 -5.67 14.45
CA ILE A 39 -7.54 -6.26 15.16
C ILE A 39 -6.32 -5.33 15.15
N ASP A 40 -6.01 -4.74 14.00
CA ASP A 40 -4.88 -3.82 13.83
C ASP A 40 -5.12 -2.42 14.45
N SER A 41 -6.33 -2.17 14.95
CA SER A 41 -6.69 -0.95 15.68
C SER A 41 -6.96 -1.20 17.16
N LEU A 42 -6.63 -2.40 17.65
CA LEU A 42 -6.69 -2.70 19.07
C LEU A 42 -5.85 -1.68 19.82
N SER A 43 -6.50 -0.98 20.74
CA SER A 43 -5.86 -0.08 21.70
C SER A 43 -5.84 -0.67 23.11
N ASP A 44 -6.54 -1.79 23.30
CA ASP A 44 -6.56 -2.55 24.53
C ASP A 44 -5.18 -3.18 24.77
N ARG A 45 -4.52 -2.75 25.84
CA ARG A 45 -3.14 -3.17 26.14
C ARG A 45 -3.03 -4.64 26.52
N ASP A 46 -4.04 -5.19 27.18
CA ASP A 46 -4.03 -6.58 27.62
C ASP A 46 -4.17 -7.51 26.42
N LEU A 47 -5.04 -7.15 25.47
CA LEU A 47 -5.17 -7.86 24.20
C LEU A 47 -3.92 -7.71 23.32
N LEU A 48 -3.33 -6.51 23.26
CA LEU A 48 -2.08 -6.31 22.52
C LEU A 48 -0.92 -7.12 23.09
N GLN A 49 -0.83 -7.27 24.41
CA GLN A 49 0.19 -8.12 25.06
C GLN A 49 -0.09 -9.62 24.89
N ALA A 50 -1.36 -10.02 24.78
CA ALA A 50 -1.73 -11.41 24.57
C ALA A 50 -1.45 -11.90 23.14
N PHE A 51 -1.30 -10.99 22.17
CA PHE A 51 -1.06 -11.37 20.78
C PHE A 51 0.41 -11.73 20.52
N ASP A 52 0.65 -13.00 20.13
CA ASP A 52 1.98 -13.47 19.79
C ASP A 52 2.39 -13.03 18.37
N VAL A 53 3.20 -11.96 18.33
CA VAL A 53 3.79 -11.39 17.11
C VAL A 53 4.97 -12.19 16.54
N HIS A 54 5.47 -13.22 17.25
CA HIS A 54 6.69 -13.94 16.88
C HIS A 54 6.44 -15.03 15.82
N CYS A 55 6.69 -14.68 14.56
CA CYS A 55 6.42 -15.58 13.42
C CYS A 55 7.59 -16.53 13.08
N SER A 56 8.69 -16.50 13.83
CA SER A 56 9.88 -17.31 13.57
C SER A 56 9.97 -18.54 14.49
N LYS A 57 10.59 -19.63 14.01
CA LYS A 57 10.99 -20.75 14.87
C LYS A 57 12.11 -20.32 15.82
N GLU A 58 12.08 -20.81 17.05
CA GLU A 58 13.17 -20.64 18.02
C GLU A 58 14.51 -21.16 17.44
N GLY A 59 15.61 -20.44 17.70
CA GLY A 59 16.95 -20.81 17.27
C GLY A 59 17.32 -20.47 15.82
N VAL A 60 16.44 -19.79 15.07
CA VAL A 60 16.74 -19.32 13.70
C VAL A 60 17.29 -17.89 13.73
N ALA A 61 18.61 -17.78 13.86
CA ALA A 61 19.34 -16.52 13.89
C ALA A 61 19.89 -16.11 12.51
N GLY A 62 19.01 -16.03 11.51
CA GLY A 62 19.35 -15.58 10.15
C GLY A 62 19.81 -14.13 10.10
N ASN A 63 20.70 -13.79 9.16
CA ASN A 63 21.23 -12.44 8.95
C ASN A 63 20.25 -11.46 8.27
N GLY A 64 19.08 -11.94 7.83
CA GLY A 64 18.09 -11.17 7.08
C GLY A 64 17.47 -9.98 7.83
N ALA A 65 17.60 -9.93 9.17
CA ALA A 65 17.20 -8.76 9.96
C ALA A 65 18.17 -7.58 9.77
N LEU A 66 19.48 -7.82 9.65
CA LEU A 66 20.49 -6.78 9.48
C LEU A 66 20.53 -6.21 8.06
N MET A 67 20.26 -7.02 7.02
CA MET A 67 20.36 -6.58 5.61
C MET A 67 19.37 -5.46 5.25
N ARG A 68 18.35 -5.22 6.08
CA ARG A 68 17.26 -4.25 5.84
C ARG A 68 17.08 -3.24 6.98
N LEU A 69 18.06 -3.11 7.88
CA LEU A 69 17.88 -2.40 9.14
C LEU A 69 17.79 -0.87 8.98
N ALA A 70 18.64 -0.29 8.12
CA ALA A 70 18.93 1.14 8.05
C ALA A 70 17.73 2.10 8.09
N PRO A 71 16.58 1.83 7.45
CA PRO A 71 15.44 2.73 7.52
C PRO A 71 15.01 3.09 8.95
N VAL A 72 15.12 2.15 9.90
CA VAL A 72 14.71 2.36 11.29
C VAL A 72 15.61 3.36 12.04
N PRO A 73 16.93 3.12 12.20
CA PRO A 73 17.79 4.08 12.87
C PRO A 73 17.89 5.42 12.13
N LEU A 74 17.75 5.44 10.79
CA LEU A 74 17.70 6.69 10.02
C LEU A 74 16.43 7.51 10.30
N PHE A 75 15.29 6.87 10.53
CA PHE A 75 14.04 7.57 10.90
C PHE A 75 14.15 8.17 12.31
N PHE A 76 14.68 7.40 13.26
CA PHE A 76 14.70 7.76 14.68
C PHE A 76 16.03 8.36 15.16
N TYR A 77 16.94 8.76 14.27
CA TYR A 77 18.32 9.17 14.62
C TYR A 77 18.42 10.28 15.68
N ARG A 78 17.38 11.10 15.86
CA ARG A 78 17.30 12.16 16.89
C ARG A 78 16.93 11.64 18.29
N HIS A 79 16.52 10.39 18.40
CA HIS A 79 16.16 9.72 19.65
C HIS A 79 16.85 8.36 19.73
N PRO A 80 18.15 8.32 20.07
CA PRO A 80 18.95 7.11 20.00
C PRO A 80 18.37 5.91 20.73
N LYS A 81 17.80 6.10 21.92
CA LYS A 81 17.13 5.03 22.67
C LYS A 81 15.97 4.41 21.89
N VAL A 82 15.10 5.25 21.31
CA VAL A 82 13.96 4.79 20.49
C VAL A 82 14.45 4.09 19.22
N ALA A 83 15.48 4.65 18.57
CA ALA A 83 16.09 4.06 17.39
C ALA A 83 16.66 2.66 17.67
N VAL A 84 17.40 2.50 18.77
CA VAL A 84 17.95 1.21 19.21
C VAL A 84 16.84 0.22 19.52
N ASP A 85 15.85 0.61 20.32
CA ASP A 85 14.73 -0.26 20.72
C ASP A 85 13.95 -0.76 19.49
N TYR A 86 13.58 0.15 18.58
CA TYR A 86 12.86 -0.22 17.35
C TYR A 86 13.71 -0.97 16.33
N SER A 87 15.03 -0.79 16.36
CA SER A 87 15.94 -1.60 15.53
C SER A 87 15.86 -3.07 15.96
N GLY A 88 15.88 -3.36 17.26
CA GLY A 88 15.66 -4.71 17.78
C GLY A 88 14.28 -5.27 17.42
N ILE A 89 13.22 -4.50 17.72
CA ILE A 89 11.83 -4.94 17.49
C ILE A 89 11.58 -5.27 16.01
N SER A 90 12.08 -4.45 15.08
CA SER A 90 11.97 -4.68 13.63
C SER A 90 12.57 -6.02 13.19
N GLY A 91 13.70 -6.42 13.77
CA GLY A 91 14.30 -7.72 13.53
C GLY A 91 13.45 -8.88 14.10
N GLN A 92 12.99 -8.72 15.34
CA GLN A 92 12.30 -9.74 16.13
C GLN A 92 11.02 -10.28 15.48
N ILE A 93 10.33 -9.47 14.67
CA ILE A 93 9.07 -9.86 14.01
C ILE A 93 9.26 -11.09 13.10
N THR A 94 10.44 -11.21 12.47
CA THR A 94 10.75 -12.29 11.51
C THR A 94 11.91 -13.17 11.94
N HIS A 95 12.74 -12.69 12.87
CA HIS A 95 13.93 -13.37 13.39
C HIS A 95 13.92 -13.25 14.92
N GLY A 96 13.12 -14.09 15.58
CA GLY A 96 12.85 -14.04 17.01
C GLY A 96 14.00 -14.51 17.92
N ASP A 97 15.13 -14.91 17.37
CA ASP A 97 16.33 -15.23 18.15
C ASP A 97 16.88 -13.97 18.83
N GLU A 98 17.24 -14.08 20.11
CA GLU A 98 17.77 -12.96 20.91
C GLU A 98 19.03 -12.34 20.29
N LYS A 99 19.86 -13.15 19.62
CA LYS A 99 21.06 -12.66 18.92
C LYS A 99 20.69 -11.74 17.76
N ALA A 100 19.58 -12.02 17.06
CA ALA A 100 19.12 -11.18 15.96
C ALA A 100 18.58 -9.85 16.48
N TYR A 101 17.80 -9.89 17.55
CA TYR A 101 17.31 -8.70 18.25
C TYR A 101 18.47 -7.81 18.71
N ASP A 102 19.46 -8.37 19.40
CA ASP A 102 20.59 -7.60 19.94
C ASP A 102 21.59 -7.17 18.87
N ALA A 103 21.80 -7.96 17.81
CA ALA A 103 22.58 -7.54 16.65
C ALA A 103 21.98 -6.30 16.00
N CYS A 104 20.65 -6.28 15.80
CA CYS A 104 19.96 -5.12 15.25
C CYS A 104 20.02 -3.90 16.19
N ARG A 105 19.90 -4.09 17.51
CA ARG A 105 20.08 -3.00 18.49
C ARG A 105 21.46 -2.38 18.40
N TYR A 106 22.51 -3.21 18.46
CA TYR A 106 23.89 -2.75 18.39
C TYR A 106 24.20 -2.07 17.05
N TYR A 107 23.78 -2.67 15.94
CA TYR A 107 24.02 -2.10 14.61
C TYR A 107 23.22 -0.81 14.37
N GLY A 108 22.00 -0.73 14.90
CA GLY A 108 21.19 0.49 14.88
C GLY A 108 21.87 1.63 15.65
N ALA A 109 22.44 1.35 16.83
CA ALA A 109 23.22 2.33 17.60
C ALA A 109 24.40 2.88 16.80
N LEU A 110 25.16 2.02 16.12
CA LEU A 110 26.28 2.44 15.27
C LEU A 110 25.84 3.34 14.11
N ILE A 111 24.70 3.03 13.46
CA ILE A 111 24.15 3.88 12.39
C ILE A 111 23.73 5.24 12.94
N VAL A 112 23.05 5.28 14.09
CA VAL A 112 22.64 6.55 14.73
C VAL A 112 23.86 7.40 15.07
N ALA A 113 24.87 6.83 15.74
CA ALA A 113 26.11 7.51 16.08
C ALA A 113 26.83 8.05 14.83
N ALA A 114 26.90 7.26 13.76
CA ALA A 114 27.49 7.68 12.48
C ALA A 114 26.76 8.88 11.87
N VAL A 115 25.42 8.86 11.85
CA VAL A 115 24.60 9.99 11.34
C VAL A 115 24.73 11.23 12.23
N GLN A 116 24.93 11.06 13.54
CA GLN A 116 25.20 12.15 14.47
C GLN A 116 26.64 12.70 14.36
N GLY A 117 27.47 12.11 13.49
CA GLY A 117 28.80 12.60 13.17
C GLY A 117 29.90 12.10 14.10
N GLU A 118 29.70 10.98 14.80
CA GLU A 118 30.77 10.36 15.56
C GLU A 118 31.90 9.84 14.68
N ASP A 119 33.13 10.07 15.12
CA ASP A 119 34.32 9.60 14.43
C ASP A 119 34.39 8.08 14.41
N LYS A 120 34.92 7.52 13.32
CA LYS A 120 35.08 6.07 13.16
C LYS A 120 35.93 5.40 14.23
N SER A 121 36.88 6.11 14.83
CA SER A 121 37.67 5.61 15.97
C SER A 121 36.79 5.32 17.19
N LYS A 122 35.73 6.11 17.41
CA LYS A 122 34.71 5.89 18.43
C LYS A 122 33.75 4.78 18.04
N LEU A 123 33.23 4.82 16.81
CA LEU A 123 32.32 3.78 16.29
C LEU A 123 32.94 2.38 16.34
N THR A 124 34.26 2.30 16.14
CA THR A 124 35.01 1.04 16.19
C THR A 124 35.70 0.81 17.53
N SER A 125 35.44 1.62 18.57
CA SER A 125 36.02 1.43 19.89
C SER A 125 35.45 0.20 20.59
N ASN A 126 36.29 -0.49 21.37
CA ASN A 126 35.87 -1.62 22.21
C ASN A 126 34.94 -1.19 23.36
N THR A 127 34.87 0.13 23.61
CA THR A 127 34.05 0.77 24.65
C THR A 127 32.79 1.42 24.09
N PHE A 128 32.53 1.34 22.78
CA PHE A 128 31.38 2.01 22.15
C PHE A 128 30.05 1.68 22.85
N TYR A 129 29.85 0.41 23.20
CA TYR A 129 28.65 -0.03 23.91
C TYR A 129 28.53 0.61 25.30
N ASP A 130 29.62 0.63 26.07
CA ASP A 130 29.64 1.17 27.43
C ASP A 130 29.40 2.69 27.44
N GLU A 131 29.97 3.40 26.45
CA GLU A 131 29.79 4.84 26.27
C GLU A 131 28.34 5.22 25.88
N HIS A 132 27.59 4.29 25.28
CA HIS A 132 26.22 4.49 24.82
C HIS A 132 25.20 3.62 25.56
N GLN A 133 25.54 3.12 26.75
CA GLN A 133 24.72 2.15 27.49
C GLN A 133 23.28 2.65 27.72
N GLU A 134 23.10 3.95 27.91
CA GLU A 134 21.77 4.58 28.08
C GLU A 134 20.82 4.37 26.90
N TRP A 135 21.32 4.15 25.68
CA TRP A 135 20.50 3.90 24.50
C TRP A 135 19.92 2.48 24.48
N PHE A 136 20.51 1.56 25.24
CA PHE A 136 20.11 0.16 25.29
C PHE A 136 19.10 -0.12 26.43
N GLY A 137 18.76 0.86 27.27
CA GLY A 137 17.90 0.63 28.42
C GLY A 137 18.47 -0.43 29.36
N ASP A 138 17.60 -1.22 30.00
CA ASP A 138 18.00 -2.12 31.10
C ASP A 138 18.52 -3.49 30.60
N LYS A 139 18.31 -3.82 29.32
CA LYS A 139 18.69 -5.12 28.75
C LYS A 139 20.08 -5.06 28.11
N THR A 140 21.02 -5.82 28.67
CA THR A 140 22.37 -6.01 28.10
C THR A 140 22.34 -6.81 26.80
N LEU A 141 23.35 -6.60 25.94
CA LEU A 141 23.48 -7.39 24.70
C LEU A 141 23.80 -8.86 25.00
N HIS A 142 23.28 -9.74 24.15
CA HIS A 142 23.64 -11.15 24.11
C HIS A 142 25.18 -11.34 24.05
N PRO A 143 25.77 -12.32 24.78
CA PRO A 143 27.23 -12.48 24.90
C PRO A 143 28.02 -12.54 23.57
N GLU A 144 27.48 -13.21 22.56
CA GLU A 144 28.11 -13.27 21.22
C GLU A 144 28.13 -11.91 20.52
N ILE A 145 27.08 -11.09 20.69
CA ILE A 145 27.03 -9.73 20.14
C ILE A 145 27.95 -8.81 20.94
N MET A 146 28.02 -8.99 22.26
CA MET A 146 28.97 -8.27 23.11
C MET A 146 30.42 -8.57 22.72
N THR A 147 30.74 -9.81 22.37
CA THR A 147 32.07 -10.21 21.88
C THR A 147 32.45 -9.44 20.61
N ILE A 148 31.49 -9.26 19.69
CA ILE A 148 31.67 -8.43 18.50
C ILE A 148 31.84 -6.96 18.89
N ALA A 149 31.00 -6.42 19.77
CA ALA A 149 31.07 -5.04 20.23
C ALA A 149 32.42 -4.69 20.89
N GLN A 150 33.05 -5.68 21.52
CA GLN A 150 34.39 -5.57 22.11
C GLN A 150 35.54 -5.70 21.09
N GLY A 151 35.22 -5.87 19.80
CA GLY A 151 36.17 -5.77 18.70
C GLY A 151 36.67 -7.10 18.14
N SER A 152 35.95 -8.21 18.28
CA SER A 152 36.35 -9.51 17.70
C SER A 152 36.62 -9.44 16.19
N TYR A 153 35.97 -8.51 15.50
CA TYR A 153 36.13 -8.24 14.06
C TYR A 153 37.46 -7.57 13.68
N LYS A 154 38.29 -7.11 14.62
CA LYS A 154 39.55 -6.38 14.34
C LYS A 154 40.70 -7.30 13.92
N LYS A 155 40.50 -8.08 12.86
CA LYS A 155 41.44 -9.08 12.36
C LYS A 155 42.03 -8.67 11.02
N LYS A 156 43.33 -8.39 10.96
CA LYS A 156 43.99 -7.83 9.76
C LYS A 156 43.90 -8.75 8.53
N GLY A 157 43.96 -10.06 8.73
CA GLY A 157 43.92 -11.07 7.67
C GLY A 157 42.51 -11.43 7.18
N GLY A 158 41.45 -10.83 7.75
CA GLY A 158 40.06 -11.05 7.33
C GLY A 158 39.70 -12.53 7.30
N TYR A 159 39.45 -13.06 6.09
CA TYR A 159 39.14 -14.47 5.88
C TYR A 159 40.21 -15.41 6.46
N GLN A 160 41.50 -15.06 6.35
CA GLN A 160 42.59 -15.90 6.86
C GLN A 160 42.59 -15.99 8.39
N ASP A 161 42.13 -14.94 9.06
CA ASP A 161 42.03 -14.86 10.52
C ASP A 161 40.65 -15.34 11.05
N GLY A 162 39.85 -15.98 10.19
CA GLY A 162 38.59 -16.61 10.58
C GLY A 162 37.35 -15.72 10.48
N ILE A 163 37.41 -14.54 9.87
CA ILE A 163 36.20 -13.76 9.56
C ILE A 163 35.39 -14.51 8.50
N ARG A 164 34.10 -14.74 8.76
CA ARG A 164 33.19 -15.46 7.86
C ARG A 164 31.88 -14.68 7.78
N GLY A 165 31.46 -14.26 6.59
CA GLY A 165 30.17 -13.63 6.36
C GLY A 165 29.16 -14.68 5.94
N LYS A 166 28.57 -15.42 6.87
CA LYS A 166 27.60 -16.50 6.57
C LYS A 166 26.18 -16.06 6.91
N GLY A 167 25.20 -16.92 6.57
CA GLY A 167 23.78 -16.74 6.90
C GLY A 167 23.44 -16.58 8.40
N TYR A 168 24.39 -16.83 9.31
CA TYR A 168 24.25 -16.62 10.75
C TYR A 168 24.52 -15.15 11.11
N ILE A 169 23.61 -14.53 11.84
CA ILE A 169 23.63 -13.07 12.09
C ILE A 169 24.90 -12.58 12.80
N VAL A 170 25.46 -13.36 13.71
CA VAL A 170 26.72 -13.04 14.43
C VAL A 170 27.88 -12.97 13.44
N ASN A 171 27.96 -13.95 12.53
CA ASN A 171 28.97 -14.00 11.48
C ASN A 171 28.84 -12.81 10.50
N ALA A 172 27.61 -12.52 10.06
CA ALA A 172 27.35 -11.41 9.14
C ALA A 172 27.70 -10.05 9.76
N LEU A 173 27.34 -9.84 11.04
CA LEU A 173 27.68 -8.63 11.78
C LEU A 173 29.20 -8.46 11.94
N GLU A 174 29.90 -9.52 12.37
CA GLU A 174 31.36 -9.51 12.54
C GLU A 174 32.07 -9.20 11.21
N ALA A 175 31.63 -9.81 10.11
CA ALA A 175 32.17 -9.60 8.77
C ALA A 175 31.96 -8.17 8.26
N ALA A 176 30.75 -7.60 8.45
CA ALA A 176 30.46 -6.24 8.02
C ALA A 176 31.25 -5.19 8.83
N LEU A 177 31.42 -5.39 10.14
CA LEU A 177 32.23 -4.52 10.98
C LEU A 177 33.73 -4.66 10.70
N TRP A 178 34.20 -5.86 10.35
CA TRP A 178 35.57 -6.05 9.85
C TRP A 178 35.79 -5.24 8.56
N ALA A 179 34.86 -5.30 7.61
CA ALA A 179 34.94 -4.54 6.38
C ALA A 179 34.99 -3.03 6.66
N PHE A 180 34.12 -2.52 7.55
CA PHE A 180 34.11 -1.11 7.96
C PHE A 180 35.39 -0.68 8.67
N TRP A 181 35.91 -1.51 9.59
CA TRP A 181 37.14 -1.21 10.30
C TRP A 181 38.38 -1.21 9.39
N SER A 182 38.40 -2.06 8.36
CA SER A 182 39.56 -2.28 7.47
C SER A 182 39.50 -1.53 6.13
N ASP A 183 38.47 -0.72 5.90
CA ASP A 183 38.22 -0.06 4.60
C ASP A 183 39.21 1.07 4.23
N GLY A 184 40.19 1.39 5.08
CA GLY A 184 41.16 2.46 4.81
C GLY A 184 40.55 3.84 4.58
N ASP A 185 39.43 4.14 5.25
CA ASP A 185 38.69 5.40 5.17
C ASP A 185 38.08 5.68 3.79
N SER A 186 37.74 4.61 3.07
CA SER A 186 37.12 4.66 1.76
C SER A 186 35.93 3.71 1.67
N PHE A 187 34.76 4.26 1.33
CA PHE A 187 33.57 3.44 1.08
C PHE A 187 33.83 2.32 0.06
N GLU A 188 34.56 2.65 -1.02
CA GLU A 188 34.86 1.73 -2.12
C GLU A 188 35.70 0.55 -1.65
N THR A 189 36.78 0.82 -0.91
CA THR A 189 37.67 -0.23 -0.40
C THR A 189 36.93 -1.17 0.52
N GLY A 190 36.11 -0.66 1.44
CA GLY A 190 35.37 -1.51 2.36
C GLY A 190 34.26 -2.32 1.68
N ALA A 191 33.59 -1.76 0.68
CA ALA A 191 32.62 -2.49 -0.11
C ALA A 191 33.29 -3.64 -0.88
N LEU A 192 34.46 -3.38 -1.47
CA LEU A 192 35.25 -4.41 -2.12
C LEU A 192 35.79 -5.45 -1.12
N ASN A 193 36.17 -5.05 0.09
CA ASN A 193 36.57 -5.99 1.15
C ASN A 193 35.39 -6.89 1.53
N ALA A 194 34.20 -6.34 1.74
CA ALA A 194 33.00 -7.09 2.07
C ALA A 194 32.61 -8.10 0.98
N VAL A 195 32.66 -7.68 -0.29
CA VAL A 195 32.35 -8.57 -1.43
C VAL A 195 33.42 -9.64 -1.62
N ASN A 196 34.71 -9.28 -1.55
CA ASN A 196 35.82 -10.22 -1.77
C ASN A 196 36.10 -11.11 -0.56
N LEU A 197 35.48 -10.88 0.59
CA LEU A 197 35.51 -11.79 1.74
C LEU A 197 34.96 -13.18 1.36
N GLY A 198 34.04 -13.25 0.40
CA GLY A 198 33.37 -14.49 0.00
C GLY A 198 32.20 -14.84 0.91
N ASP A 199 31.80 -16.12 0.90
CA ASP A 199 30.61 -16.63 1.58
C ASP A 199 29.31 -15.91 1.11
N ASP A 200 28.57 -15.29 2.02
CA ASP A 200 27.32 -14.53 1.80
C ASP A 200 27.64 -13.06 1.49
N THR A 201 28.12 -12.84 0.26
CA THR A 201 28.75 -11.58 -0.15
C THR A 201 27.78 -10.42 -0.32
N ASP A 202 26.57 -10.69 -0.81
CA ASP A 202 25.52 -9.68 -0.97
C ASP A 202 25.05 -9.17 0.39
N THR A 203 24.79 -10.05 1.35
CA THR A 203 24.37 -9.66 2.70
C THR A 203 25.48 -8.91 3.42
N THR A 204 26.72 -9.40 3.38
CA THR A 204 27.85 -8.73 4.04
C THR A 204 28.07 -7.33 3.48
N ALA A 205 28.02 -7.17 2.16
CA ALA A 205 28.16 -5.86 1.50
C ALA A 205 26.97 -4.93 1.78
N ALA A 206 25.74 -5.46 1.81
CA ALA A 206 24.54 -4.71 2.14
C ALA A 206 24.54 -4.21 3.59
N ILE A 207 24.99 -5.03 4.55
CA ILE A 207 25.16 -4.61 5.94
C ILE A 207 26.22 -3.52 5.99
N TYR A 208 27.46 -3.79 5.54
CA TYR A 208 28.54 -2.80 5.49
C TYR A 208 28.08 -1.45 4.89
N GLY A 209 27.38 -1.50 3.75
CA GLY A 209 26.93 -0.31 3.02
C GLY A 209 26.00 0.60 3.82
N GLN A 210 25.24 0.05 4.77
CA GLN A 210 24.36 0.84 5.64
C GLN A 210 25.17 1.73 6.59
N LEU A 211 26.10 1.16 7.36
CA LEU A 211 26.93 1.91 8.30
C LEU A 211 27.94 2.81 7.58
N ALA A 212 28.62 2.28 6.55
CA ALA A 212 29.58 3.07 5.78
C ALA A 212 28.89 4.22 5.04
N GLY A 213 27.69 4.00 4.49
CA GLY A 213 26.89 5.03 3.86
C GLY A 213 26.45 6.12 4.83
N ALA A 214 26.04 5.75 6.05
CA ALA A 214 25.73 6.68 7.13
C ALA A 214 26.94 7.53 7.56
N TYR A 215 28.12 6.90 7.67
CA TYR A 215 29.35 7.56 8.09
C TYR A 215 29.99 8.47 7.02
N TYR A 216 30.23 7.94 5.81
CA TYR A 216 30.89 8.70 4.75
C TYR A 216 29.95 9.72 4.07
N GLY A 217 28.65 9.42 4.07
CA GLY A 217 27.62 10.22 3.40
C GLY A 217 27.59 10.02 1.88
N TYR A 218 26.44 10.36 1.29
CA TYR A 218 26.12 10.11 -0.11
C TYR A 218 27.17 10.66 -1.11
N ASN A 219 27.73 11.84 -0.84
CA ASN A 219 28.66 12.53 -1.74
C ASN A 219 30.05 11.88 -1.82
N LYS A 220 30.38 10.97 -0.90
CA LYS A 220 31.66 10.24 -0.86
C LYS A 220 31.58 8.88 -1.54
N LEU A 221 30.40 8.47 -2.01
CA LEU A 221 30.22 7.20 -2.71
C LEU A 221 30.78 7.29 -4.15
N PRO A 222 31.33 6.18 -4.70
CA PRO A 222 31.87 6.17 -6.05
C PRO A 222 30.82 6.53 -7.11
N LYS A 223 31.06 7.61 -7.87
CA LYS A 223 30.11 8.12 -8.88
C LYS A 223 29.70 7.05 -9.89
N LYS A 224 30.67 6.28 -10.39
CA LYS A 224 30.44 5.20 -11.35
C LYS A 224 29.44 4.16 -10.81
N TRP A 225 29.51 3.84 -9.52
CA TRP A 225 28.58 2.91 -8.88
C TRP A 225 27.21 3.56 -8.75
N LEU A 226 27.14 4.80 -8.26
CA LEU A 226 25.89 5.56 -8.16
C LEU A 226 25.16 5.72 -9.49
N GLU A 227 25.87 5.80 -10.62
CA GLU A 227 25.30 5.88 -11.97
C GLU A 227 24.76 4.53 -12.47
N SER A 228 25.21 3.43 -11.87
CA SER A 228 24.83 2.06 -12.25
C SER A 228 23.81 1.43 -11.31
N ILE A 229 23.46 2.10 -10.21
CA ILE A 229 22.46 1.60 -9.26
C ILE A 229 21.08 1.59 -9.92
N TYR A 230 20.46 0.42 -9.93
CA TYR A 230 19.08 0.25 -10.33
C TYR A 230 18.12 1.02 -9.41
N ALA A 231 17.12 1.69 -9.98
CA ALA A 231 16.11 2.49 -9.27
C ALA A 231 16.70 3.54 -8.29
N LYS A 232 17.86 4.11 -8.62
CA LYS A 232 18.56 5.11 -7.80
C LYS A 232 17.66 6.25 -7.34
N GLU A 233 16.88 6.84 -8.25
CA GLU A 233 16.01 7.98 -7.95
C GLU A 233 14.94 7.61 -6.92
N PHE A 234 14.41 6.38 -6.99
CA PHE A 234 13.46 5.86 -6.01
C PHE A 234 14.11 5.70 -4.63
N ILE A 235 15.30 5.09 -4.56
CA ILE A 235 16.04 4.91 -3.30
C ILE A 235 16.35 6.27 -2.66
N GLN A 236 16.78 7.26 -3.44
CA GLN A 236 17.02 8.62 -2.96
C GLN A 236 15.75 9.29 -2.44
N CYS A 237 14.62 9.06 -3.10
CA CYS A 237 13.32 9.57 -2.66
C CYS A 237 12.91 8.96 -1.33
N VAL A 238 12.93 7.63 -1.21
CA VAL A 238 12.61 6.92 0.05
C VAL A 238 13.53 7.37 1.18
N SER A 239 14.83 7.54 0.90
CA SER A 239 15.80 8.02 1.90
C SER A 239 15.48 9.45 2.37
N SER A 240 15.13 10.33 1.44
CA SER A 240 14.73 11.72 1.75
C SER A 240 13.43 11.75 2.55
N TRP A 241 12.50 10.85 2.22
CA TRP A 241 11.23 10.70 2.91
C TRP A 241 11.42 10.24 4.36
N ILE A 242 12.24 9.20 4.60
CA ILE A 242 12.58 8.71 5.93
C ILE A 242 13.13 9.86 6.80
N ALA A 243 14.06 10.65 6.25
CA ALA A 243 14.64 11.77 6.96
C ALA A 243 13.59 12.86 7.29
N PHE A 244 12.71 13.18 6.34
CA PHE A 244 11.65 14.17 6.53
C PHE A 244 10.63 13.74 7.59
N GLU A 245 10.10 12.53 7.51
CA GLU A 245 9.10 12.03 8.47
C GLU A 245 9.69 11.84 9.87
N GLY A 246 10.94 11.37 9.96
CA GLY A 246 11.66 11.32 11.22
C GLY A 246 11.73 12.69 11.90
N GLU A 247 11.95 13.76 11.11
CA GLU A 247 11.93 15.13 11.61
C GLU A 247 10.52 15.59 12.04
N GLN A 248 9.47 15.21 11.30
CA GLN A 248 8.09 15.56 11.68
C GLN A 248 7.68 14.83 12.97
N TRP A 249 8.02 13.55 13.08
CA TRP A 249 7.77 12.75 14.28
C TRP A 249 8.43 13.39 15.50
N PHE A 250 9.67 13.85 15.37
CA PHE A 250 10.38 14.61 16.39
C PHE A 250 9.64 15.89 16.81
N LYS A 251 9.20 16.70 15.83
CA LYS A 251 8.48 17.95 16.11
C LYS A 251 7.15 17.71 16.84
N ASN A 252 6.45 16.65 16.48
CA ASN A 252 5.17 16.29 17.10
C ASN A 252 5.33 15.77 18.53
N GLN A 253 6.46 15.14 18.86
CA GLN A 253 6.82 14.73 20.23
C GLN A 253 7.20 15.93 21.12
N ALA A 254 7.79 16.97 20.54
CA ALA A 254 8.27 18.15 21.26
C ALA A 254 7.20 19.25 21.49
N ALA A 255 6.01 19.11 20.90
CA ALA A 255 4.90 20.03 21.14
C ALA A 255 4.33 19.82 22.55
N PRO A 256 4.18 20.88 23.39
CA PRO A 256 3.57 20.73 24.70
C PRO A 256 2.14 20.18 24.58
N ASP A 257 1.81 19.31 25.52
CA ASP A 257 0.71 18.36 25.47
C ASP A 257 -0.66 19.05 25.26
N THR A 258 -1.07 19.16 24.00
CA THR A 258 -2.41 19.62 23.62
C THR A 258 -3.50 18.61 24.01
N ARG A 259 -3.13 17.46 24.59
CA ARG A 259 -4.06 16.46 25.14
C ARG A 259 -4.70 16.90 26.45
N GLU A 260 -4.07 17.78 27.25
CA GLU A 260 -4.71 18.31 28.47
C GLU A 260 -5.88 19.27 28.15
N LEU A 261 -5.81 20.04 27.07
CA LEU A 261 -6.90 20.95 26.67
C LEU A 261 -8.10 20.21 26.08
N ILE A 262 -7.87 19.06 25.44
CA ILE A 262 -8.93 18.21 24.87
C ILE A 262 -9.66 17.44 25.99
N ASN A 263 -8.97 16.99 27.04
CA ASN A 263 -9.59 16.33 28.18
C ASN A 263 -10.50 17.25 29.01
N ALA A 264 -10.20 18.55 29.10
CA ALA A 264 -11.07 19.54 29.74
C ALA A 264 -12.39 19.76 28.96
N THR A 265 -12.37 19.56 27.63
CA THR A 265 -13.56 19.73 26.77
C THR A 265 -14.40 18.45 26.71
N LEU A 266 -13.78 17.28 26.88
CA LEU A 266 -14.46 15.97 26.95
C LEU A 266 -15.29 15.77 28.23
N CYS A 267 -14.95 16.45 29.34
CA CYS A 267 -15.79 16.46 30.53
C CYS A 267 -17.15 17.15 30.30
N GLY A 268 -17.27 18.04 29.30
CA GLY A 268 -18.54 18.66 28.91
C GLY A 268 -19.45 17.74 28.07
N LEU A 269 -18.89 16.74 27.39
CA LEU A 269 -19.62 15.83 26.50
C LEU A 269 -20.21 14.61 27.21
N LEU A 270 -19.79 14.33 28.46
CA LEU A 270 -20.36 13.27 29.29
C LEU A 270 -21.80 13.55 29.76
N ILE A 271 -22.29 14.79 29.65
CA ILE A 271 -23.68 15.13 29.98
C ILE A 271 -24.66 14.69 28.88
N LEU A 272 -24.19 14.49 27.65
CA LEU A 272 -25.03 14.11 26.48
C LEU A 272 -25.25 12.58 26.33
N LYS A 273 -24.47 11.73 27.02
CA LYS A 273 -24.71 10.27 27.05
C LYS A 273 -25.96 9.86 27.83
N SER A 274 -26.57 10.78 28.58
CA SER A 274 -27.80 10.55 29.35
C SER A 274 -29.08 10.51 28.49
N ILE A 275 -29.00 10.82 27.19
CA ILE A 275 -30.19 11.03 26.32
C ILE A 275 -30.37 9.92 25.27
N ILE A 276 -29.40 9.03 25.07
CA ILE A 276 -29.49 7.93 24.08
C ILE A 276 -29.84 6.61 24.79
N SER A 277 -30.95 6.58 25.52
CA SER A 277 -31.52 5.37 26.14
C SER A 277 -32.92 5.03 25.63
N ILE A 278 -33.35 5.58 24.49
CA ILE A 278 -34.72 5.40 23.98
C ILE A 278 -34.73 5.12 22.46
N ILE A 279 -34.22 3.97 22.00
CA ILE A 279 -34.68 3.31 20.75
C ILE A 279 -34.45 1.78 20.88
N PRO A 280 -35.47 0.91 20.70
CA PRO A 280 -35.34 -0.54 20.83
C PRO A 280 -34.86 -1.24 19.54
N SER A 281 -34.13 -2.34 19.72
CA SER A 281 -33.60 -3.24 18.69
C SER A 281 -34.67 -4.06 17.94
N PRO A 282 -34.39 -4.53 16.72
CA PRO A 282 -35.01 -5.74 16.18
C PRO A 282 -33.99 -6.88 16.02
N GLU A 283 -34.07 -7.86 16.91
CA GLU A 283 -33.72 -9.24 16.62
C GLU A 283 -34.79 -9.85 15.71
N SER A 284 -34.41 -10.38 14.54
CA SER A 284 -34.95 -11.63 14.00
C SER A 284 -34.30 -11.94 12.66
N HIS A 285 -33.44 -12.97 12.62
CA HIS A 285 -33.38 -14.02 11.60
C HIS A 285 -32.09 -14.85 11.74
N LEU A 286 -32.00 -15.59 12.85
CA LEU A 286 -31.19 -16.82 12.93
C LEU A 286 -31.97 -17.94 12.22
N ASN A 287 -31.43 -18.45 11.11
CA ASN A 287 -31.38 -19.88 10.78
C ASN A 287 -30.98 -20.10 9.31
N ARG A 288 -29.68 -20.34 9.08
CA ARG A 288 -29.20 -21.27 8.05
C ARG A 288 -27.81 -21.75 8.45
N LYS A 289 -27.75 -22.96 9.02
CA LYS A 289 -26.54 -23.79 9.04
C LYS A 289 -26.06 -23.93 7.59
N ARG A 290 -24.96 -23.28 7.21
CA ARG A 290 -24.25 -23.57 5.96
C ARG A 290 -23.21 -24.64 6.26
N SER A 291 -23.37 -25.79 5.60
CA SER A 291 -22.38 -26.86 5.56
C SER A 291 -21.15 -26.41 4.78
N LEU A 292 -19.98 -26.85 5.23
CA LEU A 292 -18.62 -26.64 4.69
C LEU A 292 -18.37 -27.23 3.27
N VAL A 293 -19.33 -27.15 2.34
CA VAL A 293 -19.18 -27.75 0.98
C VAL A 293 -19.48 -26.77 -0.17
N ASP A 294 -19.91 -25.52 0.07
CA ASP A 294 -20.27 -24.56 -1.00
C ASP A 294 -19.46 -23.25 -0.98
N ASP A 295 -18.13 -23.32 -0.89
CA ASP A 295 -17.26 -22.13 -0.80
C ASP A 295 -16.61 -21.72 -2.15
N PHE A 296 -17.33 -21.87 -3.26
CA PHE A 296 -16.90 -21.38 -4.58
C PHE A 296 -17.05 -19.85 -4.76
N THR A 297 -17.71 -19.15 -3.83
CA THR A 297 -17.96 -17.70 -3.90
C THR A 297 -16.86 -16.82 -3.29
N LEU A 298 -15.84 -17.39 -2.62
CA LEU A 298 -14.81 -16.62 -1.93
C LEU A 298 -13.74 -16.02 -2.85
N ASN A 299 -13.67 -16.42 -4.12
CA ASN A 299 -12.56 -16.07 -5.01
C ASN A 299 -12.96 -15.14 -6.17
N THR A 300 -14.22 -14.71 -6.25
CA THR A 300 -14.67 -13.82 -7.34
C THR A 300 -14.35 -12.36 -7.01
N LEU A 301 -13.68 -11.65 -7.91
CA LEU A 301 -13.33 -10.24 -7.76
C LEU A 301 -14.24 -9.34 -8.61
N VAL A 302 -14.79 -8.29 -8.01
CA VAL A 302 -15.52 -7.24 -8.75
C VAL A 302 -14.58 -6.06 -9.02
N ARG A 303 -14.40 -5.72 -10.29
CA ARG A 303 -13.51 -4.66 -10.77
C ARG A 303 -14.29 -3.58 -11.50
N LYS A 304 -14.08 -2.30 -11.18
CA LYS A 304 -14.60 -1.19 -11.98
C LYS A 304 -14.01 -1.26 -13.39
N ALA A 305 -14.85 -1.10 -14.41
CA ALA A 305 -14.43 -1.10 -15.80
C ALA A 305 -13.81 0.27 -16.16
N ILE A 306 -12.47 0.32 -16.21
CA ILE A 306 -11.74 1.52 -16.63
C ILE A 306 -11.85 1.72 -18.15
N THR A 307 -11.72 0.64 -18.91
CA THR A 307 -11.91 0.63 -20.37
C THR A 307 -13.24 0.00 -20.75
N PRO A 308 -13.81 0.28 -21.93
CA PRO A 308 -15.06 -0.34 -22.39
C PRO A 308 -14.82 -1.69 -23.10
N GLU A 309 -13.60 -2.23 -23.10
CA GLU A 309 -13.16 -3.31 -24.00
C GLU A 309 -13.42 -4.72 -23.46
N GLY A 310 -13.53 -4.87 -22.14
CA GLY A 310 -13.79 -6.15 -21.49
C GLY A 310 -15.12 -6.77 -21.93
N ARG A 311 -15.07 -8.03 -22.32
CA ARG A 311 -16.23 -8.87 -22.62
C ARG A 311 -16.11 -10.16 -21.82
N ILE A 312 -17.24 -10.84 -21.64
CA ILE A 312 -17.25 -12.19 -21.07
C ILE A 312 -16.28 -13.07 -21.86
N GLY A 313 -15.53 -13.93 -21.17
CA GLY A 313 -14.53 -14.82 -21.76
C GLY A 313 -13.19 -14.14 -22.10
N HIS A 314 -13.06 -12.82 -22.00
CA HIS A 314 -11.76 -12.17 -22.08
C HIS A 314 -10.91 -12.53 -20.85
N CYS A 315 -9.60 -12.69 -21.06
CA CYS A 315 -8.65 -12.85 -19.97
C CYS A 315 -8.36 -11.48 -19.33
N TYR A 316 -7.97 -11.49 -18.07
CA TYR A 316 -7.62 -10.29 -17.32
C TYR A 316 -6.31 -10.50 -16.57
N ASP A 317 -5.43 -9.52 -16.67
CA ASP A 317 -4.16 -9.44 -15.96
C ASP A 317 -4.37 -8.56 -14.73
N GLY A 318 -4.57 -9.18 -13.57
CA GLY A 318 -4.86 -8.51 -12.31
C GLY A 318 -3.67 -7.70 -11.80
N TRP A 319 -2.45 -8.14 -12.11
CA TRP A 319 -1.22 -7.43 -11.70
C TRP A 319 -1.08 -6.07 -12.40
N HIS A 320 -1.57 -5.97 -13.63
CA HIS A 320 -1.51 -4.74 -14.43
C HIS A 320 -2.88 -4.09 -14.67
N ASP A 321 -3.92 -4.59 -14.02
CA ASP A 321 -5.32 -4.16 -14.15
C ASP A 321 -5.80 -3.92 -15.61
N ARG A 322 -5.43 -4.84 -16.52
CA ARG A 322 -5.75 -4.74 -17.97
C ARG A 322 -6.53 -5.94 -18.51
N VAL A 323 -7.42 -5.66 -19.45
CA VAL A 323 -8.09 -6.68 -20.26
C VAL A 323 -7.10 -7.20 -21.30
N LEU A 324 -6.93 -8.52 -21.37
CA LEU A 324 -6.12 -9.18 -22.39
C LEU A 324 -7.03 -9.60 -23.54
N ALA A 325 -6.61 -9.30 -24.78
CA ALA A 325 -7.32 -9.76 -25.97
C ALA A 325 -7.34 -11.31 -25.99
N SER A 326 -8.53 -11.89 -25.94
CA SER A 326 -8.72 -13.33 -26.08
C SER A 326 -9.25 -13.65 -27.48
N LYS A 327 -8.94 -14.84 -28.00
CA LYS A 327 -9.63 -15.37 -29.18
C LYS A 327 -11.13 -15.46 -28.87
N THR A 328 -11.98 -15.22 -29.86
CA THR A 328 -13.43 -15.39 -29.74
C THR A 328 -13.74 -16.83 -29.30
N LEU A 329 -14.08 -17.01 -28.03
CA LEU A 329 -14.60 -18.26 -27.50
C LEU A 329 -16.14 -18.20 -27.60
N TYR A 330 -16.76 -19.31 -28.01
CA TYR A 330 -18.21 -19.43 -28.05
C TYR A 330 -18.68 -20.05 -26.74
N PHE A 331 -19.43 -19.30 -25.95
CA PHE A 331 -20.00 -19.75 -24.69
C PHE A 331 -21.44 -19.26 -24.56
N ASN A 332 -22.23 -20.01 -23.79
CA ASN A 332 -23.63 -19.66 -23.55
C ASN A 332 -23.71 -18.58 -22.46
N ILE A 333 -24.34 -17.45 -22.78
CA ILE A 333 -24.49 -16.31 -21.87
C ILE A 333 -25.91 -16.25 -21.35
N LYS A 334 -26.05 -16.15 -20.02
CA LYS A 334 -27.30 -15.73 -19.38
C LYS A 334 -27.33 -14.22 -19.37
N LYS A 335 -28.35 -13.62 -20.00
CA LYS A 335 -28.63 -12.19 -19.88
C LYS A 335 -29.73 -12.01 -18.85
N ASN A 336 -29.40 -11.32 -17.76
CA ASN A 336 -30.36 -10.94 -16.75
C ASN A 336 -30.49 -9.42 -16.76
N GLU A 337 -31.70 -8.93 -17.00
CA GLU A 337 -32.05 -7.56 -16.70
C GLU A 337 -32.44 -7.50 -15.22
N TYR A 338 -31.92 -6.50 -14.51
CA TYR A 338 -32.27 -6.32 -13.11
C TYR A 338 -33.76 -5.98 -13.01
N SER A 339 -34.53 -6.75 -12.24
CA SER A 339 -35.95 -6.44 -11.99
C SER A 339 -36.12 -5.09 -11.29
N TYR A 340 -35.15 -4.74 -10.44
CA TYR A 340 -34.99 -3.43 -9.82
C TYR A 340 -33.53 -3.00 -9.99
N PRO A 341 -33.22 -2.26 -11.07
CA PRO A 341 -31.87 -1.75 -11.30
C PRO A 341 -31.35 -0.94 -10.10
N PRO A 342 -30.18 -1.27 -9.53
CA PRO A 342 -29.63 -0.50 -8.43
C PRO A 342 -29.25 0.89 -8.93
N ILE A 343 -29.75 1.92 -8.24
CA ILE A 343 -29.39 3.33 -8.45
C ILE A 343 -28.62 3.80 -7.22
N LYS A 344 -27.40 4.31 -7.45
CA LYS A 344 -26.65 5.08 -6.48
C LYS A 344 -26.57 6.51 -6.98
N CYS A 345 -27.04 7.46 -6.16
CA CYS A 345 -26.90 8.89 -6.47
C CYS A 345 -26.56 9.61 -5.18
N GLU A 346 -25.41 10.27 -5.17
CA GLU A 346 -24.85 10.95 -4.00
C GLU A 346 -24.34 12.33 -4.39
N ILE A 347 -24.40 13.25 -3.44
CA ILE A 347 -23.66 14.50 -3.53
C ILE A 347 -22.82 14.71 -2.28
N LYS A 348 -21.55 15.05 -2.50
CA LYS A 348 -20.56 15.28 -1.44
C LYS A 348 -19.97 16.67 -1.58
N SER A 349 -19.78 17.37 -0.47
CA SER A 349 -18.97 18.58 -0.42
C SER A 349 -17.49 18.24 -0.41
N GLY A 350 -16.68 19.02 -1.10
CA GLY A 350 -15.24 18.98 -0.92
C GLY A 350 -14.87 19.39 0.50
N ASP A 351 -13.84 18.74 1.04
CA ASP A 351 -13.28 19.02 2.36
C ASP A 351 -11.75 19.01 2.22
N LYS A 352 -11.10 19.97 2.89
CA LYS A 352 -9.64 20.12 2.91
C LYS A 352 -8.94 18.94 3.60
N HIS A 353 -9.64 18.20 4.46
CA HIS A 353 -9.07 17.12 5.27
C HIS A 353 -9.44 15.71 4.79
N GLU A 354 -10.68 15.47 4.34
CA GLU A 354 -11.16 14.11 4.01
C GLU A 354 -11.18 13.73 2.51
N ASN A 355 -11.13 14.70 1.58
CA ASN A 355 -11.43 14.46 0.15
C ASN A 355 -10.21 14.52 -0.79
N ARG A 356 -9.11 13.86 -0.45
CA ARG A 356 -7.89 13.88 -1.30
C ARG A 356 -7.92 12.90 -2.48
N ASN A 357 -8.72 11.83 -2.42
CA ASN A 357 -8.81 10.82 -3.49
C ASN A 357 -10.22 10.75 -4.08
N LEU A 358 -10.42 11.33 -5.27
CA LEU A 358 -11.71 11.29 -5.97
C LEU A 358 -12.16 9.85 -6.30
N LEU A 359 -11.23 8.93 -6.55
CA LEU A 359 -11.56 7.52 -6.82
C LEU A 359 -12.23 6.83 -5.62
N ARG A 360 -11.84 7.21 -4.40
CA ARG A 360 -12.45 6.67 -3.17
C ARG A 360 -13.93 7.08 -3.05
N LEU A 361 -14.28 8.26 -3.56
CA LEU A 361 -15.63 8.79 -3.49
C LEU A 361 -16.60 8.16 -4.50
N ILE A 362 -16.07 7.48 -5.53
CA ILE A 362 -16.82 6.84 -6.62
C ILE A 362 -16.68 5.30 -6.61
N ASP A 363 -16.44 4.74 -5.42
CA ASP A 363 -16.40 3.30 -5.14
C ASP A 363 -15.38 2.50 -5.97
N PHE A 364 -14.23 3.08 -6.31
CA PHE A 364 -13.16 2.27 -6.88
C PHE A 364 -12.58 1.31 -5.82
N PRO A 365 -12.37 0.02 -6.14
CA PRO A 365 -11.66 -0.93 -5.28
C PRO A 365 -10.26 -0.42 -4.93
N ALA A 366 -9.79 -0.72 -3.71
CA ALA A 366 -8.64 -0.04 -3.13
C ALA A 366 -7.31 -0.28 -3.87
N ASP A 367 -7.07 -1.51 -4.27
CA ASP A 367 -5.97 -1.91 -5.14
C ASP A 367 -6.06 -1.26 -6.54
N LEU A 368 -7.26 -1.17 -7.13
CA LEU A 368 -7.44 -0.46 -8.40
C LEU A 368 -7.13 1.05 -8.27
N ARG A 369 -7.48 1.66 -7.13
CA ARG A 369 -7.12 3.06 -6.86
C ARG A 369 -5.61 3.24 -6.84
N LEU A 370 -4.88 2.32 -6.22
CA LEU A 370 -3.41 2.36 -6.24
C LEU A 370 -2.87 2.22 -7.66
N SER A 371 -3.39 1.29 -8.46
CA SER A 371 -2.97 1.12 -9.86
C SER A 371 -3.17 2.38 -10.70
N VAL A 372 -4.29 3.08 -10.51
CA VAL A 372 -4.57 4.34 -11.22
C VAL A 372 -3.68 5.48 -10.68
N LEU A 373 -3.50 5.60 -9.36
CA LEU A 373 -2.69 6.66 -8.75
C LEU A 373 -1.20 6.50 -9.01
N SER A 374 -0.71 5.26 -9.12
CA SER A 374 0.68 4.94 -9.47
C SER A 374 0.94 5.02 -10.98
N ASN A 375 -0.10 5.28 -11.78
CA ASN A 375 -0.05 5.29 -13.25
C ASN A 375 0.38 3.93 -13.84
N LEU A 376 0.14 2.83 -13.12
CA LEU A 376 0.23 1.47 -13.63
C LEU A 376 -0.85 1.22 -14.70
N VAL A 377 -2.02 1.85 -14.52
CA VAL A 377 -3.09 1.93 -15.51
C VAL A 377 -3.30 3.38 -15.90
N GLU A 378 -3.37 3.65 -17.21
CA GLU A 378 -3.72 4.97 -17.69
C GLU A 378 -5.16 5.33 -17.28
N PRO A 379 -5.37 6.47 -16.60
CA PRO A 379 -6.69 6.87 -16.15
C PRO A 379 -7.58 7.28 -17.32
N THR A 380 -8.44 6.36 -17.78
CA THR A 380 -9.44 6.58 -18.84
C THR A 380 -10.88 6.51 -18.32
N GLY A 381 -11.84 6.97 -19.11
CA GLY A 381 -13.27 6.94 -18.75
C GLY A 381 -13.57 7.68 -17.45
N ILE A 382 -14.25 7.00 -16.51
CA ILE A 382 -14.55 7.56 -15.19
C ILE A 382 -13.29 7.68 -14.32
N ALA A 383 -12.26 6.85 -14.53
CA ALA A 383 -11.01 6.91 -13.78
C ALA A 383 -10.20 8.18 -14.06
N SER A 384 -10.42 8.83 -15.22
CA SER A 384 -9.84 10.13 -15.57
C SER A 384 -10.19 11.25 -14.59
N VAL A 385 -11.12 11.02 -13.65
CA VAL A 385 -11.42 11.94 -12.55
C VAL A 385 -10.19 12.31 -11.71
N VAL A 386 -9.17 11.45 -11.64
CA VAL A 386 -7.89 11.78 -10.96
C VAL A 386 -7.13 12.94 -11.60
N ASN A 387 -7.45 13.27 -12.86
CA ASN A 387 -6.85 14.38 -13.60
C ASN A 387 -7.65 15.69 -13.43
N TYR A 388 -8.55 15.75 -12.46
CA TYR A 388 -9.25 16.99 -12.13
C TYR A 388 -8.25 18.11 -11.80
N PRO A 389 -8.27 19.24 -12.53
CA PRO A 389 -7.15 20.19 -12.52
C PRO A 389 -7.18 21.20 -11.35
N PHE A 390 -8.19 21.14 -10.48
CA PHE A 390 -8.36 22.09 -9.37
C PHE A 390 -8.30 21.42 -8.02
N VAL A 391 -7.98 22.21 -6.99
CA VAL A 391 -8.05 21.77 -5.60
C VAL A 391 -9.51 21.50 -5.22
N ILE A 392 -9.72 20.41 -4.48
CA ILE A 392 -11.01 20.09 -3.88
C ILE A 392 -11.09 20.84 -2.55
N ASP A 393 -11.98 21.82 -2.47
CA ASP A 393 -12.20 22.65 -1.30
C ASP A 393 -13.69 22.72 -0.95
N GLU A 394 -14.03 23.55 0.03
CA GLU A 394 -15.42 23.79 0.49
C GLU A 394 -16.37 24.33 -0.59
N TYR A 395 -15.85 24.79 -1.73
CA TYR A 395 -16.62 25.28 -2.89
C TYR A 395 -16.70 24.27 -4.02
N THR A 396 -16.13 23.06 -3.85
CA THR A 396 -16.32 21.95 -4.78
C THR A 396 -17.50 21.08 -4.34
N ARG A 397 -18.36 20.68 -5.28
CA ARG A 397 -19.35 19.61 -5.09
C ARG A 397 -19.09 18.47 -6.04
N ILE A 398 -19.26 17.26 -5.55
CA ILE A 398 -19.01 16.02 -6.26
C ILE A 398 -20.34 15.28 -6.33
N PHE A 399 -20.95 15.30 -7.50
CA PHE A 399 -22.16 14.54 -7.80
C PHE A 399 -21.75 13.20 -8.41
N TYR A 400 -22.11 12.10 -7.76
CA TYR A 400 -21.84 10.75 -8.24
C TYR A 400 -23.15 10.04 -8.55
N TYR A 401 -23.27 9.48 -9.75
CA TYR A 401 -24.43 8.70 -10.17
C TYR A 401 -23.99 7.38 -10.82
N SER A 402 -24.54 6.28 -10.33
CA SER A 402 -24.33 4.93 -10.83
C SER A 402 -25.66 4.21 -11.02
N TYR A 403 -25.82 3.52 -12.14
CA TYR A 403 -27.04 2.80 -12.48
C TYR A 403 -26.71 1.55 -13.29
N LEU A 404 -27.01 0.37 -12.75
CA LEU A 404 -26.73 -0.91 -13.41
C LEU A 404 -28.00 -1.49 -14.04
N VAL A 405 -27.96 -1.75 -15.34
CA VAL A 405 -29.13 -2.18 -16.13
C VAL A 405 -29.16 -3.68 -16.35
N ARG A 406 -28.00 -4.22 -16.74
CA ARG A 406 -27.91 -5.57 -17.29
C ARG A 406 -26.69 -6.25 -16.73
N ASN A 407 -26.90 -7.43 -16.18
CA ASN A 407 -25.84 -8.37 -15.90
C ASN A 407 -25.81 -9.40 -17.03
N GLN A 408 -24.66 -9.50 -17.69
CA GLN A 408 -24.39 -10.57 -18.62
C GLN A 408 -23.42 -11.51 -17.93
N ALA A 409 -23.78 -12.78 -17.76
CA ALA A 409 -22.95 -13.77 -17.08
C ALA A 409 -22.88 -15.07 -17.87
N LEU A 410 -21.80 -15.82 -17.72
CA LEU A 410 -21.72 -17.19 -18.21
C LEU A 410 -22.79 -18.07 -17.57
N LEU A 411 -23.43 -18.93 -18.36
CA LEU A 411 -24.36 -19.94 -17.85
C LEU A 411 -23.64 -21.03 -17.05
N ASP A 412 -22.47 -21.43 -17.51
CA ASP A 412 -21.60 -22.40 -16.85
C ASP A 412 -20.16 -21.90 -16.93
N VAL A 413 -19.60 -21.54 -15.78
CA VAL A 413 -18.24 -21.00 -15.68
C VAL A 413 -17.19 -22.07 -16.04
N ASN A 414 -17.50 -23.37 -15.83
CA ASN A 414 -16.62 -24.49 -16.17
C ASN A 414 -16.58 -24.79 -17.68
N SER A 415 -17.50 -24.21 -18.46
CA SER A 415 -17.51 -24.37 -19.92
C SER A 415 -16.39 -23.62 -20.63
N ILE A 416 -15.66 -22.76 -19.91
CA ILE A 416 -14.46 -22.09 -20.44
C ILE A 416 -13.37 -23.15 -20.59
N GLN A 417 -13.09 -23.56 -21.84
CA GLN A 417 -11.87 -24.29 -22.17
C GLN A 417 -10.76 -23.29 -22.46
N PRO A 418 -9.72 -23.19 -21.62
CA PRO A 418 -8.69 -22.23 -21.87
C PRO A 418 -7.72 -22.78 -22.92
N GLN A 419 -7.72 -22.16 -24.10
CA GLN A 419 -6.45 -21.99 -24.82
C GLN A 419 -5.74 -20.78 -24.18
N ILE A 420 -5.33 -20.89 -22.91
CA ILE A 420 -4.54 -19.86 -22.23
C ILE A 420 -3.14 -19.88 -22.86
N GLY A 421 -2.96 -19.06 -23.88
CA GLY A 421 -1.69 -18.80 -24.54
C GLY A 421 -1.00 -17.52 -24.03
N THR A 422 -1.56 -16.84 -23.03
CA THR A 422 -1.03 -15.59 -22.50
C THR A 422 -0.46 -15.80 -21.10
N ALA A 423 0.88 -15.75 -20.98
CA ALA A 423 1.60 -16.02 -19.74
C ALA A 423 1.20 -15.13 -18.54
N SER A 424 0.59 -13.96 -18.79
CA SER A 424 0.21 -12.98 -17.76
C SER A 424 -1.27 -13.02 -17.32
N ALA A 425 -2.09 -13.90 -17.90
CA ALA A 425 -3.51 -13.96 -17.54
C ALA A 425 -3.69 -14.54 -16.14
N THR A 426 -4.40 -13.80 -15.27
CA THR A 426 -4.69 -14.21 -13.87
C THR A 426 -6.15 -14.61 -13.67
N HIS A 427 -7.06 -13.95 -14.40
CA HIS A 427 -8.50 -14.15 -14.28
C HIS A 427 -9.15 -14.23 -15.66
N VAL A 428 -10.40 -14.69 -15.68
CA VAL A 428 -11.31 -14.57 -16.81
C VAL A 428 -12.51 -13.73 -16.40
N ILE A 429 -12.96 -12.84 -17.30
CA ILE A 429 -14.20 -12.09 -17.11
C ILE A 429 -15.37 -13.06 -17.32
N THR A 430 -16.07 -13.41 -16.25
CA THR A 430 -17.21 -14.35 -16.32
C THR A 430 -18.55 -13.65 -16.34
N ALA A 431 -18.60 -12.41 -15.85
CA ALA A 431 -19.76 -11.56 -15.97
C ALA A 431 -19.36 -10.09 -16.13
N VAL A 432 -20.27 -9.32 -16.72
CA VAL A 432 -20.12 -7.87 -16.94
C VAL A 432 -21.43 -7.21 -16.49
N ASP A 433 -21.31 -6.27 -15.56
CA ASP A 433 -22.40 -5.34 -15.28
C ASP A 433 -22.30 -4.17 -16.24
N CYS A 434 -23.37 -3.91 -16.98
CA CYS A 434 -23.47 -2.78 -17.90
C CYS A 434 -24.45 -1.74 -17.37
N GLY A 435 -24.17 -0.47 -17.63
CA GLY A 435 -24.96 0.63 -17.12
C GLY A 435 -24.33 2.00 -17.37
N ILE A 436 -24.62 2.90 -16.44
CA ILE A 436 -24.13 4.28 -16.41
C ILE A 436 -23.33 4.49 -15.13
N ASP A 437 -22.11 5.01 -15.25
CA ASP A 437 -21.29 5.44 -14.12
C ASP A 437 -20.70 6.81 -14.46
N VAL A 438 -21.09 7.85 -13.71
CA VAL A 438 -20.70 9.23 -13.97
C VAL A 438 -20.44 10.00 -12.69
N VAL A 439 -19.35 10.77 -12.70
CA VAL A 439 -19.02 11.74 -11.66
C VAL A 439 -18.93 13.12 -12.28
N VAL A 440 -19.56 14.09 -11.61
CA VAL A 440 -19.61 15.48 -12.02
C VAL A 440 -19.05 16.34 -10.89
N LEU A 441 -17.96 17.06 -11.18
CA LEU A 441 -17.36 18.03 -10.27
C LEU A 441 -17.85 19.43 -10.62
N LEU A 442 -18.42 20.11 -9.63
CA LEU A 442 -19.05 21.41 -9.75
C LEU A 442 -18.28 22.42 -8.90
N ARG A 443 -17.87 23.54 -9.49
CA ARG A 443 -17.31 24.68 -8.73
C ARG A 443 -18.42 25.67 -8.44
N LEU A 444 -18.65 25.92 -7.16
CA LEU A 444 -19.66 26.84 -6.69
C LEU A 444 -19.08 28.24 -6.45
N PRO A 445 -19.86 29.31 -6.68
CA PRO A 445 -19.55 30.64 -6.18
C PRO A 445 -19.60 30.66 -4.64
N PRO A 446 -18.64 31.30 -3.95
CA PRO A 446 -18.60 31.35 -2.49
C PRO A 446 -19.87 31.91 -1.84
N ASP A 447 -20.42 32.98 -2.40
CA ASP A 447 -21.56 33.71 -1.82
C ASP A 447 -22.90 32.97 -1.96
N ASP A 448 -22.97 31.97 -2.83
CA ASP A 448 -24.20 31.31 -3.27
C ASP A 448 -24.22 29.79 -2.99
N ALA A 449 -23.14 29.25 -2.40
CA ALA A 449 -22.95 27.81 -2.21
C ALA A 449 -24.12 27.13 -1.47
N GLY A 450 -24.64 27.76 -0.41
CA GLY A 450 -25.75 27.21 0.38
C GLY A 450 -27.08 27.12 -0.37
N VAL A 451 -27.37 28.09 -1.26
CA VAL A 451 -28.58 28.08 -2.10
C VAL A 451 -28.46 26.97 -3.14
N ILE A 452 -27.30 26.86 -3.78
CA ILE A 452 -27.04 25.84 -4.79
C ILE A 452 -27.08 24.43 -4.16
N ASP A 453 -26.59 24.26 -2.92
CA ASP A 453 -26.65 22.98 -2.21
C ASP A 453 -28.07 22.42 -2.06
N ASN A 454 -29.06 23.28 -1.80
CA ASN A 454 -30.45 22.84 -1.72
C ASN A 454 -30.94 22.31 -3.07
N SER A 455 -30.69 23.07 -4.14
CA SER A 455 -31.03 22.64 -5.50
C SER A 455 -30.33 21.36 -5.91
N LEU A 456 -29.07 21.17 -5.50
CA LEU A 456 -28.32 19.95 -5.80
C LEU A 456 -28.84 18.72 -5.04
N ARG A 457 -29.29 18.87 -3.78
CA ARG A 457 -29.96 17.79 -3.04
C ARG A 457 -31.27 17.37 -3.71
N GLU A 458 -32.04 18.34 -4.20
CA GLU A 458 -33.26 18.06 -4.95
C GLU A 458 -32.97 17.32 -6.27
N VAL A 459 -31.92 17.73 -7.00
CA VAL A 459 -31.47 16.99 -8.20
C VAL A 459 -31.15 15.55 -7.84
N CYS A 460 -30.40 15.32 -6.76
CA CYS A 460 -30.06 13.97 -6.29
C CYS A 460 -31.31 13.13 -5.99
N GLU A 461 -32.29 13.69 -5.28
CA GLU A 461 -33.56 12.99 -4.98
C GLU A 461 -34.40 12.72 -6.23
N CYS A 462 -34.47 13.66 -7.17
CA CYS A 462 -35.13 13.46 -8.45
C CYS A 462 -34.51 12.32 -9.24
N MET A 463 -33.17 12.27 -9.30
CA MET A 463 -32.43 11.23 -10.01
C MET A 463 -32.55 9.86 -9.35
N LYS A 464 -32.63 9.77 -8.02
CA LYS A 464 -32.94 8.49 -7.33
C LYS A 464 -34.33 7.96 -7.67
N ARG A 465 -35.28 8.84 -7.99
CA ARG A 465 -36.68 8.51 -8.35
C ARG A 465 -36.90 8.41 -9.85
N ASP A 466 -35.86 8.52 -10.67
CA ASP A 466 -35.96 8.55 -12.14
C ASP A 466 -36.89 9.63 -12.68
N THR A 467 -36.88 10.79 -12.03
CA THR A 467 -37.68 11.95 -12.42
C THR A 467 -36.81 13.09 -12.91
N LYS A 468 -37.34 13.90 -13.83
CA LYS A 468 -36.66 15.10 -14.31
C LYS A 468 -36.62 16.17 -13.21
N PRO A 469 -35.47 16.79 -12.92
CA PRO A 469 -35.41 17.94 -12.02
C PRO A 469 -36.18 19.13 -12.64
N MET A 470 -37.28 19.58 -12.02
CA MET A 470 -38.21 20.53 -12.67
C MET A 470 -38.10 22.00 -12.24
N ASN A 471 -37.38 22.37 -11.17
CA ASN A 471 -37.50 23.73 -10.57
C ASN A 471 -36.19 24.44 -10.17
N ASN A 472 -35.02 24.00 -10.65
CA ASN A 472 -33.73 24.46 -10.10
C ASN A 472 -32.78 25.18 -11.07
N GLU A 473 -33.24 25.52 -12.28
CA GLU A 473 -32.36 26.13 -13.32
C GLU A 473 -31.71 27.44 -12.85
N HIS A 474 -32.44 28.32 -12.17
CA HIS A 474 -31.90 29.62 -11.75
C HIS A 474 -30.74 29.54 -10.76
N ALA A 475 -30.72 28.55 -9.87
CA ALA A 475 -29.62 28.35 -8.91
C ALA A 475 -28.47 27.58 -9.56
N LEU A 476 -28.79 26.51 -10.30
CA LEU A 476 -27.79 25.65 -10.96
C LEU A 476 -27.04 26.38 -12.09
N ASN A 477 -27.65 27.37 -12.73
CA ASN A 477 -26.99 28.21 -13.73
C ASN A 477 -25.89 29.13 -13.14
N ARG A 478 -25.80 29.24 -11.81
CA ARG A 478 -24.74 30.00 -11.13
C ARG A 478 -23.49 29.18 -10.86
N ILE A 479 -23.51 27.88 -11.15
CA ILE A 479 -22.32 27.02 -11.05
C ILE A 479 -21.25 27.56 -12.01
N LEU A 480 -20.05 27.82 -11.47
CA LEU A 480 -18.97 28.48 -12.20
C LEU A 480 -18.37 27.57 -13.29
N SER A 481 -18.20 26.29 -12.96
CA SER A 481 -17.66 25.31 -13.90
C SER A 481 -18.12 23.89 -13.55
N THR A 482 -18.24 23.07 -14.59
CA THR A 482 -18.70 21.67 -14.52
C THR A 482 -17.69 20.78 -15.24
N TYR A 483 -17.19 19.75 -14.57
CA TYR A 483 -16.26 18.75 -15.12
C TYR A 483 -16.90 17.37 -15.01
N ILE A 484 -16.94 16.61 -16.10
CA ILE A 484 -17.70 15.36 -16.18
C ILE A 484 -16.76 14.24 -16.56
N TYR A 485 -16.82 13.14 -15.82
CA TYR A 485 -16.05 11.92 -16.09
C TYR A 485 -17.02 10.74 -16.03
N SER A 486 -16.97 9.89 -17.04
CA SER A 486 -17.98 8.84 -17.23
C SER A 486 -17.40 7.65 -17.97
N ASN A 487 -17.99 6.47 -17.77
CA ASN A 487 -17.76 5.31 -18.62
C ASN A 487 -18.36 5.48 -20.04
N ARG A 488 -19.10 6.58 -20.28
CA ARG A 488 -19.70 6.90 -21.58
C ARG A 488 -19.30 8.29 -22.09
N SER A 489 -18.93 8.37 -23.36
CA SER A 489 -18.51 9.61 -24.01
C SER A 489 -19.65 10.61 -24.27
N ASP A 490 -20.89 10.12 -24.44
CA ASP A 490 -22.10 10.94 -24.61
C ASP A 490 -22.45 11.78 -23.37
N LEU A 491 -22.05 11.30 -22.19
CA LEU A 491 -22.15 12.04 -20.93
C LEU A 491 -20.97 13.01 -20.74
N THR A 492 -19.75 12.59 -21.06
CA THR A 492 -18.55 13.43 -20.97
C THR A 492 -18.63 14.68 -21.86
N GLY A 493 -19.39 14.63 -22.95
CA GLY A 493 -19.62 15.77 -23.85
C GLY A 493 -20.63 16.82 -23.37
N GLN A 494 -21.30 16.61 -22.23
CA GLN A 494 -22.25 17.59 -21.70
C GLN A 494 -21.55 18.77 -21.03
N SER A 495 -22.25 19.90 -20.88
CA SER A 495 -21.68 21.15 -20.34
C SER A 495 -22.23 21.55 -18.96
N THR A 496 -23.37 21.01 -18.55
CA THR A 496 -24.05 21.36 -17.29
C THR A 496 -24.58 20.11 -16.59
N LEU A 497 -24.77 20.19 -15.27
CA LEU A 497 -25.35 19.09 -14.48
C LEU A 497 -26.74 18.69 -14.99
N LEU A 498 -27.58 19.65 -15.38
CA LEU A 498 -28.93 19.38 -15.88
C LEU A 498 -28.90 18.65 -17.22
N ASN A 499 -27.97 19.00 -18.11
CA ASN A 499 -27.76 18.30 -19.38
C ASN A 499 -27.31 16.86 -19.13
N VAL A 500 -26.42 16.64 -18.15
CA VAL A 500 -26.03 15.28 -17.72
C VAL A 500 -27.24 14.51 -17.21
N CYS A 501 -28.05 15.09 -16.31
CA CYS A 501 -29.26 14.44 -15.77
C CYS A 501 -30.25 14.06 -16.87
N GLN A 502 -30.50 14.97 -17.83
CA GLN A 502 -31.39 14.70 -18.96
C GLN A 502 -30.83 13.61 -19.88
N ALA A 503 -29.52 13.61 -20.15
CA ALA A 503 -28.85 12.58 -20.93
C ALA A 503 -28.95 11.22 -20.25
N ILE A 504 -28.75 11.14 -18.93
CA ILE A 504 -28.96 9.91 -18.14
C ILE A 504 -30.38 9.37 -18.35
N LEU A 505 -31.42 10.20 -18.19
CA LEU A 505 -32.82 9.78 -18.37
C LEU A 505 -33.09 9.29 -19.81
N ASN A 506 -32.49 9.93 -20.81
CA ASN A 506 -32.61 9.51 -22.21
C ASN A 506 -31.95 8.15 -22.47
N ILE A 507 -30.75 7.93 -21.91
CA ILE A 507 -30.03 6.65 -22.03
C ILE A 507 -30.82 5.54 -21.33
N LYS A 508 -31.42 5.82 -20.17
CA LYS A 508 -32.27 4.85 -19.46
C LYS A 508 -33.49 4.41 -20.27
N ASN A 509 -34.02 5.29 -21.12
CA ASN A 509 -35.11 4.96 -22.03
C ASN A 509 -34.65 4.17 -23.27
N ASN A 510 -33.34 4.06 -23.52
CA ASN A 510 -32.77 3.34 -24.66
C ASN A 510 -31.71 2.30 -24.22
N LEU A 511 -32.17 1.10 -23.89
CA LEU A 511 -31.36 0.01 -23.33
C LEU A 511 -30.45 -0.72 -24.34
N ALA A 512 -30.37 -0.27 -25.60
CA ALA A 512 -29.63 -0.95 -26.65
C ALA A 512 -28.10 -0.76 -26.53
N ASP A 513 -27.66 0.42 -26.10
CA ASP A 513 -26.24 0.79 -26.02
C ASP A 513 -25.79 0.90 -24.56
N GLN A 514 -25.49 -0.24 -23.93
CA GLN A 514 -25.06 -0.29 -22.52
C GLN A 514 -23.55 -0.53 -22.44
N GLN A 515 -22.85 0.31 -21.68
CA GLN A 515 -21.39 0.24 -21.53
C GLN A 515 -21.02 -0.49 -20.23
N PRO A 516 -19.87 -1.19 -20.19
CA PRO A 516 -19.40 -1.84 -18.96
C PRO A 516 -19.23 -0.84 -17.81
N CYS A 517 -19.69 -1.22 -16.62
CA CYS A 517 -19.44 -0.53 -15.35
C CYS A 517 -18.54 -1.39 -14.45
N ASN A 518 -18.80 -2.70 -14.38
CA ASN A 518 -17.98 -3.64 -13.62
C ASN A 518 -17.67 -4.92 -14.41
N TYR A 519 -16.48 -5.46 -14.16
CA TYR A 519 -16.07 -6.81 -14.54
C TYR A 519 -16.09 -7.71 -13.32
N ILE A 520 -16.71 -8.89 -13.47
CA ILE A 520 -16.71 -9.94 -12.48
C ILE A 520 -15.68 -10.97 -12.94
N LEU A 521 -14.59 -11.05 -12.18
CA LEU A 521 -13.39 -11.79 -12.51
C LEU A 521 -13.35 -13.10 -11.69
N HIS A 522 -13.18 -14.22 -12.38
CA HIS A 522 -12.87 -15.50 -11.73
C HIS A 522 -11.41 -15.89 -11.94
N PRO A 523 -10.70 -16.31 -10.90
CA PRO A 523 -9.32 -16.76 -11.00
C PRO A 523 -9.20 -17.99 -11.89
N ILE A 524 -8.23 -18.00 -12.80
CA ILE A 524 -8.00 -19.12 -13.72
C ILE A 524 -7.70 -20.42 -12.98
N ASN A 525 -6.91 -20.34 -11.91
CA ASN A 525 -6.55 -21.49 -11.07
C ASN A 525 -7.76 -22.18 -10.42
N SER A 526 -8.85 -21.44 -10.17
CA SER A 526 -10.09 -21.99 -9.60
C SER A 526 -10.90 -22.79 -10.61
N LEU A 527 -10.70 -22.55 -11.92
CA LEU A 527 -11.40 -23.24 -13.00
C LEU A 527 -10.73 -24.56 -13.38
N HIS A 528 -9.42 -24.68 -13.17
CA HIS A 528 -8.65 -25.87 -13.56
C HIS A 528 -7.57 -26.19 -12.52
N SER A 529 -7.89 -27.10 -11.59
CA SER A 529 -6.98 -27.60 -10.54
C SER A 529 -5.80 -28.41 -11.08
N ASP A 530 -5.89 -28.94 -12.30
CA ASP A 530 -4.95 -29.90 -12.86
C ASP A 530 -3.79 -29.27 -13.66
N GLN A 531 -3.79 -27.95 -13.85
CA GLN A 531 -2.67 -27.26 -14.48
C GLN A 531 -1.64 -26.87 -13.42
N ASN A 532 -0.41 -27.38 -13.55
CA ASN A 532 0.79 -27.06 -12.77
C ASN A 532 1.19 -25.56 -12.87
N GLN A 533 0.32 -24.64 -12.48
CA GLN A 533 0.57 -23.20 -12.46
C GLN A 533 0.56 -22.72 -11.01
N GLN A 534 1.62 -23.08 -10.27
CA GLN A 534 1.79 -22.76 -8.85
C GLN A 534 1.96 -21.25 -8.54
N ASN A 535 2.01 -20.35 -9.53
CA ASN A 535 2.45 -18.96 -9.34
C ASN A 535 1.51 -17.84 -9.84
N ILE A 536 0.25 -18.11 -10.22
CA ILE A 536 -0.64 -17.10 -10.84
C ILE A 536 -1.75 -16.60 -9.89
N ALA A 537 -1.56 -16.71 -8.57
CA ALA A 537 -2.55 -16.23 -7.62
C ALA A 537 -2.39 -14.71 -7.41
N PHE A 538 -3.30 -13.92 -8.01
CA PHE A 538 -3.44 -12.50 -7.69
C PHE A 538 -4.38 -12.35 -6.50
N PHE A 539 -3.95 -11.59 -5.50
CA PHE A 539 -4.74 -11.26 -4.32
C PHE A 539 -4.93 -9.74 -4.22
N PRO A 540 -6.17 -9.25 -4.06
CA PRO A 540 -6.42 -7.83 -3.83
C PRO A 540 -5.69 -7.35 -2.58
N ILE A 541 -5.09 -6.16 -2.66
CA ILE A 541 -4.50 -5.51 -1.48
C ILE A 541 -5.62 -5.19 -0.50
N GLU A 542 -5.36 -5.41 0.80
CA GLU A 542 -6.29 -5.07 1.85
C GLU A 542 -6.66 -3.58 1.79
N PRO A 543 -7.97 -3.21 1.81
CA PRO A 543 -8.40 -1.82 1.65
C PRO A 543 -7.75 -0.84 2.63
N LYS A 544 -7.40 -1.30 3.83
CA LYS A 544 -6.73 -0.48 4.86
C LYS A 544 -5.28 -0.16 4.49
N ILE A 545 -4.51 -1.16 4.07
CA ILE A 545 -3.12 -0.97 3.59
C ILE A 545 -3.13 -0.03 2.38
N ALA A 546 -4.04 -0.27 1.43
CA ALA A 546 -4.18 0.61 0.27
C ALA A 546 -4.54 2.05 0.67
N THR A 547 -5.46 2.23 1.63
CA THR A 547 -5.80 3.56 2.17
C THR A 547 -4.60 4.25 2.82
N MET A 548 -3.78 3.52 3.58
CA MET A 548 -2.55 4.07 4.18
C MET A 548 -1.57 4.54 3.11
N ILE A 549 -1.33 3.72 2.07
CA ILE A 549 -0.44 4.06 0.96
C ILE A 549 -0.99 5.27 0.19
N GLU A 550 -2.29 5.29 -0.11
CA GLU A 550 -2.97 6.39 -0.79
C GLU A 550 -2.83 7.71 -0.03
N ASP A 551 -3.21 7.72 1.26
CA ASP A 551 -3.17 8.92 2.10
C ASP A 551 -1.73 9.43 2.23
N HIS A 552 -0.76 8.51 2.25
CA HIS A 552 0.65 8.82 2.24
C HIS A 552 1.09 9.49 0.93
N TRP A 553 0.79 8.89 -0.23
CA TRP A 553 1.09 9.47 -1.54
C TRP A 553 0.44 10.84 -1.75
N LEU A 554 -0.80 11.01 -1.29
CA LEU A 554 -1.54 12.27 -1.40
C LEU A 554 -1.07 13.35 -0.42
N ARG A 555 -0.45 12.97 0.71
CA ARG A 555 0.27 13.91 1.58
C ARG A 555 1.56 14.38 0.91
N LEU A 556 2.33 13.45 0.34
CA LEU A 556 3.59 13.79 -0.34
C LEU A 556 3.38 14.67 -1.57
N SER A 557 2.32 14.44 -2.34
CA SER A 557 1.98 15.27 -3.51
C SER A 557 1.62 16.71 -3.17
N SER A 558 1.05 16.94 -1.98
CA SER A 558 0.66 18.27 -1.51
C SER A 558 1.82 19.12 -0.96
N VAL A 559 3.00 18.52 -0.72
CA VAL A 559 4.08 19.15 0.06
C VAL A 559 5.36 19.42 -0.74
N SER A 560 5.54 18.89 -1.96
CA SER A 560 6.88 18.93 -2.58
C SER A 560 6.95 19.01 -4.11
N LYS A 561 7.74 19.99 -4.60
CA LYS A 561 8.26 20.07 -5.98
C LYS A 561 9.14 18.85 -6.35
N LEU A 562 9.72 18.17 -5.36
CA LEU A 562 10.41 16.88 -5.56
C LEU A 562 9.42 15.75 -5.84
N TRP A 563 8.16 15.83 -5.41
CA TRP A 563 7.16 14.82 -5.77
C TRP A 563 6.67 14.96 -7.20
N GLU A 564 6.50 16.18 -7.72
CA GLU A 564 6.29 16.34 -9.17
C GLU A 564 7.48 15.81 -9.97
N THR A 565 8.70 15.99 -9.46
CA THR A 565 9.90 15.41 -10.06
C THR A 565 9.91 13.89 -9.95
N PHE A 566 9.47 13.31 -8.83
CA PHE A 566 9.29 11.87 -8.61
C PHE A 566 8.23 11.29 -9.56
N ARG A 567 7.04 11.90 -9.62
CA ARG A 567 5.96 11.54 -10.55
C ARG A 567 6.47 11.62 -11.98
N LYS A 568 7.13 12.72 -12.36
CA LYS A 568 7.67 12.94 -13.71
C LYS A 568 8.80 11.98 -14.08
N ASN A 569 9.61 11.55 -13.10
CA ASN A 569 10.67 10.56 -13.29
C ASN A 569 10.09 9.14 -13.44
N ILE A 570 9.08 8.78 -12.65
CA ILE A 570 8.35 7.50 -12.76
C ILE A 570 7.50 7.44 -14.04
N THR A 571 6.95 8.57 -14.49
CA THR A 571 6.22 8.67 -15.77
C THR A 571 7.13 8.95 -16.97
N SER A 572 8.46 8.91 -16.84
CA SER A 572 9.32 9.06 -18.02
C SER A 572 9.28 7.79 -18.86
N ASP A 573 9.21 7.92 -20.19
CA ASP A 573 9.14 6.78 -21.13
C ASP A 573 10.29 5.78 -20.93
N VAL A 574 11.44 6.25 -20.45
CA VAL A 574 12.61 5.42 -20.11
C VAL A 574 12.31 4.54 -18.90
N TRP A 575 11.71 5.10 -17.84
CA TRP A 575 11.30 4.37 -16.64
C TRP A 575 10.15 3.40 -16.91
N GLN A 576 9.16 3.78 -17.72
CA GLN A 576 8.06 2.88 -18.09
C GLN A 576 8.55 1.70 -18.94
N THR A 577 9.54 1.92 -19.81
CA THR A 577 10.10 0.84 -20.64
C THR A 577 10.92 -0.14 -19.79
N ASP A 578 11.70 0.35 -18.83
CA ASP A 578 12.56 -0.49 -17.99
C ASP A 578 11.80 -1.20 -16.84
N LEU A 579 10.81 -0.55 -16.21
CA LEU A 579 9.90 -1.23 -15.27
C LEU A 579 9.05 -2.29 -15.95
N LYS A 580 8.52 -2.00 -17.15
CA LYS A 580 7.72 -2.95 -17.94
C LYS A 580 8.56 -4.16 -18.34
N LYS A 581 9.81 -3.96 -18.72
CA LYS A 581 10.75 -5.05 -19.03
C LYS A 581 11.04 -5.95 -17.82
N GLN A 582 10.97 -5.41 -16.61
CA GLN A 582 11.32 -6.13 -15.39
C GLN A 582 10.14 -6.72 -14.62
N PHE A 583 8.92 -6.26 -14.87
CA PHE A 583 7.71 -6.95 -14.43
C PHE A 583 7.29 -8.06 -15.42
N ASP A 584 7.73 -7.97 -16.69
CA ASP A 584 7.50 -9.00 -17.71
C ASP A 584 8.55 -10.16 -17.64
N GLU A 585 9.69 -10.00 -16.94
CA GLU A 585 10.68 -11.06 -16.62
C GLU A 585 10.45 -11.69 -15.24
#